data_AF-A0A2G9M3D3-F1
#
_entry.id   AF-A0A2G9M3D3-F1
#
_cell.length_a   1.000
_cell.length_b   1.000
_cell.length_c   1.000
_cell.angle_alpha   90.00
_cell.angle_beta   90.00
_cell.angle_gamma   90.00
#
_symmetry.space_group_name_H-M   'P 1'
#
loop_
_entity.id
_entity.type
_entity.pdbx_description
1 polymer ?
#
loop_
_entity_poly.entity_id
_entity_poly.type
_entity_poly.pdbx_seq_one_letter_code
_entity_poly.pdbx_strand_id
1 'polypeptide(L)'
;MTEITSAQKWTFYVLCGLIVVVLVFSIGVSRLQGEDAYNSCIQKKCESGGEKYCTKSREINNCCLGARGQVAQKDGKLVCVFK
;
A
#
# COMPACT_ATOMS: atom_id res chain seq x y z
N MET A 1 43.63 12.97 -13.52
CA MET A 1 42.55 12.28 -12.78
C MET A 1 42.01 13.29 -11.80
N THR A 2 40.81 13.82 -12.06
CA THR A 2 40.16 14.81 -11.20
C THR A 2 39.87 14.14 -9.85
N GLU A 3 40.65 14.47 -8.82
CA GLU A 3 40.36 14.05 -7.46
C GLU A 3 39.00 14.60 -7.07
N ILE A 4 38.06 13.69 -6.81
CA ILE A 4 36.74 14.06 -6.31
C ILE A 4 36.95 14.67 -4.93
N THR A 5 36.75 15.98 -4.82
CA THR A 5 36.82 16.73 -3.56
C THR A 5 35.95 16.04 -2.52
N SER A 6 36.43 15.90 -1.28
CA SER A 6 35.74 15.21 -0.18
C SER A 6 34.28 15.66 0.00
N ALA A 7 33.98 16.92 -0.32
CA ALA A 7 32.63 17.46 -0.36
C ALA A 7 31.71 16.76 -1.37
N GLN A 8 32.18 16.48 -2.60
CA GLN A 8 31.39 15.78 -3.63
C GLN A 8 31.07 14.33 -3.24
N LYS A 9 31.97 13.64 -2.51
CA LYS A 9 31.69 12.30 -1.96
C LYS A 9 30.55 12.34 -0.94
N TRP A 10 30.56 13.31 -0.03
CA TRP A 10 29.47 13.49 0.93
C TRP A 10 28.15 13.81 0.23
N THR A 11 28.16 14.71 -0.75
CA THR A 11 26.97 15.02 -1.55
C THR A 11 26.42 13.78 -2.24
N PHE A 12 27.28 12.90 -2.76
CA PHE A 12 26.88 11.65 -3.38
C PHE A 12 26.21 10.68 -2.38
N TYR A 13 26.78 10.49 -1.19
CA TYR A 13 26.18 9.65 -0.16
C TYR A 13 24.82 10.17 0.31
N VAL A 14 24.67 11.48 0.46
CA VAL A 14 23.38 12.11 0.83
C VAL A 14 22.35 11.90 -0.28
N LEU A 15 22.73 12.08 -1.54
CA LEU A 15 21.86 11.80 -2.69
C LEU A 15 21.40 10.34 -2.74
N CYS A 16 22.33 9.40 -2.58
CA CYS A 16 22.00 7.98 -2.50
C CYS A 16 21.07 7.68 -1.32
N GLY A 17 21.34 8.26 -0.15
CA GLY A 17 20.48 8.12 1.02
C GLY A 17 19.07 8.63 0.78
N LEU A 18 18.91 9.81 0.18
CA LEU A 18 17.62 10.38 -0.19
C LEU A 18 16.85 9.49 -1.16
N ILE A 19 17.52 8.93 -2.16
CA ILE A 19 16.90 7.99 -3.11
C ILE A 19 16.37 6.76 -2.37
N VAL A 20 17.16 6.17 -1.48
CA VAL A 20 16.72 5.02 -0.67
C VAL A 20 15.51 5.37 0.19
N VAL A 21 15.52 6.54 0.84
CA VAL A 21 14.38 7.01 1.65
C VAL A 21 13.12 7.16 0.78
N VAL A 22 13.21 7.77 -0.41
CA VAL A 22 12.07 7.92 -1.33
C VAL A 22 11.52 6.57 -1.77
N LEU A 23 12.39 5.59 -2.05
CA LEU A 23 11.96 4.24 -2.43
C LEU A 23 11.21 3.55 -1.29
N VAL A 24 11.73 3.62 -0.06
CA VAL A 24 11.08 3.04 1.13
C VAL A 24 9.73 3.71 1.40
N PHE A 25 9.67 5.04 1.34
CA PHE A 25 8.42 5.80 1.52
C PHE A 25 7.40 5.48 0.43
N SER A 26 7.82 5.36 -0.82
CA SER A 26 6.91 5.06 -1.94
C SER A 26 6.22 3.70 -1.79
N ILE A 27 6.95 2.69 -1.29
CA ILE A 27 6.40 1.36 -0.99
C ILE A 27 5.44 1.44 0.20
N GLY A 28 5.80 2.17 1.25
CA GLY A 28 4.95 2.35 2.44
C GLY A 28 3.63 3.06 2.13
N VAL A 29 3.69 4.17 1.37
CA VAL A 29 2.51 4.96 0.98
C VAL A 29 1.56 4.15 0.10
N SER A 30 2.09 3.33 -0.82
CA SER A 30 1.27 2.48 -1.69
C SER A 30 0.46 1.46 -0.89
N ARG A 31 1.03 0.89 0.18
CA ARG A 31 0.34 -0.05 1.06
C ARG A 31 -0.74 0.63 1.90
N LEU A 32 -0.39 1.78 2.51
CA LEU A 32 -1.34 2.57 3.31
C LEU A 32 -2.53 3.06 2.49
N GLN A 33 -2.30 3.58 1.27
CA GLN A 33 -3.40 4.00 0.40
C GLN A 33 -4.30 2.84 -0.02
N GLY A 34 -3.73 1.66 -0.28
CA GLY A 34 -4.53 0.47 -0.56
C GLY A 34 -5.40 0.07 0.62
N GLU A 35 -4.82 0.01 1.82
CA GLU A 35 -5.56 -0.37 3.03
C GLU A 35 -6.68 0.62 3.37
N ASP A 36 -6.41 1.93 3.27
CA ASP A 36 -7.41 2.98 3.48
C ASP A 36 -8.52 2.95 2.42
N ALA A 37 -8.18 2.74 1.15
CA ALA A 37 -9.16 2.64 0.07
C ALA A 37 -10.06 1.42 0.24
N TYR A 38 -9.49 0.28 0.66
CA TYR A 38 -10.24 -0.93 0.98
C TYR A 38 -11.17 -0.73 2.17
N ASN A 39 -10.65 -0.19 3.28
CA ASN A 39 -11.44 0.07 4.49
C ASN A 39 -12.57 1.05 4.21
N SER A 40 -12.31 2.13 3.48
CA SER A 40 -13.33 3.11 3.07
C SER A 40 -14.41 2.49 2.17
N CYS A 41 -14.01 1.63 1.23
CA CYS A 41 -14.96 0.92 0.36
C CYS A 41 -15.87 -0.02 1.16
N ILE A 42 -15.30 -0.83 2.06
CA ILE A 42 -16.07 -1.74 2.92
C ILE A 42 -17.00 -0.93 3.81
N GLN A 43 -16.50 0.12 4.47
CA GLN A 43 -17.31 0.95 5.36
C GLN A 43 -18.51 1.57 4.64
N LYS A 44 -18.31 2.15 3.45
CA LYS A 44 -19.43 2.68 2.64
C LYS A 44 -20.47 1.62 2.30
N LYS A 45 -20.04 0.39 2.04
CA LYS A 45 -20.94 -0.74 1.77
C LYS A 45 -21.67 -1.20 3.02
N CYS A 46 -21.03 -1.18 4.20
CA CYS A 46 -21.68 -1.39 5.49
C CYS A 46 -22.80 -0.37 5.71
N GLU A 47 -22.49 0.91 5.53
CA GLU A 47 -23.41 2.03 5.80
C GLU A 47 -24.59 2.03 4.83
N SER A 48 -24.37 1.65 3.57
CA SER A 48 -25.42 1.66 2.54
C SER A 48 -26.28 0.40 2.52
N GLY A 49 -25.72 -0.77 2.86
CA GLY A 49 -26.40 -2.07 2.74
C GLY A 49 -26.69 -2.79 4.06
N GLY A 50 -26.14 -2.31 5.19
CA GLY A 50 -26.13 -2.98 6.48
C GLY A 50 -24.97 -3.98 6.64
N GLU A 51 -24.75 -4.47 7.86
CA GLU A 51 -23.63 -5.36 8.24
C GLU A 51 -23.49 -6.62 7.37
N LYS A 52 -24.57 -7.09 6.74
CA LYS A 52 -24.51 -8.28 5.86
C LYS A 52 -23.68 -8.04 4.59
N TYR A 53 -23.45 -6.80 4.18
CA TYR A 53 -22.66 -6.48 2.99
C TYR A 53 -21.17 -6.32 3.29
N CYS A 54 -20.79 -6.06 4.55
CA CYS A 54 -19.39 -5.92 4.96
C CYS A 54 -18.64 -7.26 5.02
N THR A 55 -19.38 -8.33 5.29
CA THR A 55 -18.87 -9.70 5.41
C THR A 55 -19.06 -10.51 4.14
N LYS A 56 -19.72 -9.95 3.13
CA LYS A 56 -19.92 -10.64 1.84
C LYS A 56 -18.60 -10.73 1.09
N SER A 57 -18.19 -11.97 0.83
CA SER A 57 -17.07 -12.35 -0.03
C SER A 57 -16.98 -11.55 -1.34
N ARG A 58 -18.12 -11.25 -1.98
CA ARG A 58 -18.18 -10.48 -3.23
C ARG A 58 -17.75 -9.02 -3.05
N GLU A 59 -18.18 -8.36 -1.96
CA GLU A 59 -17.83 -6.97 -1.70
C GLU A 59 -16.38 -6.84 -1.24
N ILE A 60 -15.91 -7.77 -0.40
CA ILE A 60 -14.49 -7.89 -0.02
C ILE A 60 -13.61 -8.01 -1.26
N ASN A 61 -14.00 -8.86 -2.22
CA ASN A 61 -13.24 -9.05 -3.45
C ASN A 61 -13.22 -7.79 -4.33
N ASN A 62 -14.39 -7.17 -4.55
CA ASN A 62 -14.51 -5.94 -5.31
C ASN A 62 -13.72 -4.77 -4.69
N CYS A 63 -13.85 -4.57 -3.38
CA CYS A 63 -13.14 -3.50 -2.67
C CYS A 63 -11.64 -3.75 -2.66
N CYS A 64 -11.20 -5.00 -2.50
CA CYS A 64 -9.78 -5.34 -2.52
C CYS A 64 -9.14 -5.09 -3.89
N LEU A 65 -9.79 -5.53 -4.97
CA LEU A 65 -9.33 -5.28 -6.33
C LEU A 65 -9.31 -3.78 -6.67
N GLY A 66 -10.34 -3.04 -6.24
CA GLY A 66 -10.42 -1.58 -6.42
C GLY A 66 -9.32 -0.83 -5.67
N ALA A 67 -8.90 -1.35 -4.52
CA ALA A 67 -7.82 -0.83 -3.71
C ALA A 67 -6.41 -1.27 -4.16
N ARG A 68 -6.29 -1.91 -5.34
CA ARG A 68 -5.04 -2.51 -5.86
C ARG A 68 -4.44 -3.59 -4.96
N GLY A 69 -5.25 -4.17 -4.07
CA GLY A 69 -4.89 -5.34 -3.29
C GLY A 69 -5.08 -6.64 -4.09
N GLN A 70 -4.48 -7.71 -3.59
CA GLN A 70 -4.73 -9.08 -4.05
C GLN A 70 -5.61 -9.81 -3.05
N VAL A 71 -6.61 -10.52 -3.57
CA VAL A 71 -7.46 -11.36 -2.75
C VAL A 71 -6.76 -12.68 -2.52
N ALA A 72 -6.59 -13.04 -1.25
CA ALA A 72 -6.05 -14.31 -0.82
C ALA A 72 -7.07 -15.05 0.05
N GLN A 73 -7.00 -16.38 0.07
CA GLN A 73 -7.76 -17.18 1.01
C GLN A 73 -6.86 -17.53 2.20
N LYS A 74 -7.29 -17.21 3.42
CA LYS A 74 -6.60 -17.58 4.66
C LYS A 74 -7.63 -18.12 5.65
N ASP A 75 -7.39 -19.32 6.17
CA ASP A 75 -8.27 -19.98 7.16
C ASP A 75 -9.75 -20.04 6.72
N GLY A 76 -10.00 -20.33 5.44
CA GLY A 76 -11.35 -20.39 4.86
C GLY A 76 -12.06 -19.04 4.69
N LYS A 77 -11.39 -17.91 4.99
CA LYS A 77 -11.90 -16.55 4.80
C LYS A 77 -11.15 -15.84 3.67
N LEU A 78 -11.83 -14.95 2.96
CA LEU A 78 -11.20 -14.07 1.97
C LEU A 78 -10.56 -12.89 2.70
N VAL A 79 -9.29 -12.64 2.39
CA VAL A 79 -8.49 -11.57 2.99
C VAL A 79 -7.88 -10.74 1.87
N CYS A 80 -7.86 -9.43 2.04
CA CYS A 80 -7.17 -8.54 1.12
C CYS A 80 -5.70 -8.38 1.52
N VAL A 81 -4.79 -8.52 0.57
CA VAL A 81 -3.33 -8.43 0.77
C VAL A 81 -2.79 -7.34 -0.13
N PHE A 82 -2.17 -6.32 0.45
CA PHE A 82 -1.49 -5.25 -0.29
C PHE A 82 -0.01 -5.64 -0.45
N LYS A 83 0.44 -5.81 -1.70
CA LYS A 83 1.84 -6.16 -2.03
C LYS A 83 2.67 -4.93 -2.26
#